data_AF-A0AAV4ITF1-F1
#
_entry.id   AF-A0AAV4ITF1-F1
#
_cell.length_a   1.000
_cell.length_b   1.000
_cell.length_c   1.000
_cell.angle_alpha   90.00
_cell.angle_beta   90.00
_cell.angle_gamma   90.00
#
_symmetry.space_group_name_H-M   'P 1'
#
loop_
_entity.id
_entity.type
_entity.pdbx_description
1 polymer ?
#
loop_
_entity_poly.entity_id
_entity_poly.type
_entity_poly.pdbx_seq_one_letter_code
_entity_poly.pdbx_strand_id
1 'polypeptide(L)'
;MLRISWTERKSNETVLIEANSRRSLIKTIRKRQATFLGHVMRRKKLEHLITTGKRDGKRGRGKQRAKMMDGLKRWLGSGSSTETMTAMGHRELWRNMITDASKHGTG
;
A
#
# COMPACT_ATOMS: atom_id res chain seq x y z
N MET A 1 12.66 -7.92 24.84
CA MET A 1 11.91 -6.69 24.51
C MET A 1 12.83 -5.51 24.74
N LEU A 2 12.94 -4.57 23.81
CA LEU A 2 13.82 -3.40 24.00
C LEU A 2 13.22 -2.45 25.04
N ARG A 3 14.00 -2.06 26.06
CA ARG A 3 13.57 -1.17 27.15
C ARG A 3 13.75 0.30 26.76
N ILE A 4 13.16 0.71 25.64
CA ILE A 4 13.33 2.07 25.09
C ILE A 4 12.48 3.02 25.91
N SER A 5 13.11 4.05 26.49
CA SER A 5 12.36 5.12 27.16
C SER A 5 11.66 6.00 26.13
N TRP A 6 10.42 6.42 26.43
CA TRP A 6 9.69 7.37 25.59
C TRP A 6 10.40 8.73 25.48
N THR A 7 11.23 9.08 26.46
CA THR A 7 12.03 10.32 26.47
C THR A 7 13.17 10.33 25.46
N GLU A 8 13.66 9.15 25.04
CA GLU A 8 14.74 9.03 24.05
C GLU A 8 14.32 9.50 22.66
N ARG A 9 13.01 9.57 22.38
CA ARG A 9 12.44 10.00 21.07
C ARG A 9 13.12 9.35 19.85
N LYS A 10 13.54 8.08 19.98
CA LYS A 10 14.11 7.29 18.88
C LYS A 10 13.13 7.15 17.72
N SER A 11 13.66 7.21 16.50
CA SER A 11 12.85 7.00 15.30
C SER A 11 12.39 5.54 15.18
N ASN A 12 11.22 5.30 14.59
CA ASN A 12 10.71 3.95 14.35
C ASN A 12 11.67 3.10 13.49
N GLU A 13 12.48 3.72 12.63
CA GLU A 13 13.48 3.03 11.81
C GLU A 13 14.64 2.54 12.67
N THR A 14 15.15 3.39 13.56
CA THR A 14 16.20 3.02 14.52
C THR A 14 15.73 1.87 15.42
N VAL A 15 14.51 1.97 15.96
CA VAL A 15 13.92 0.92 16.79
C VAL A 15 13.79 -0.40 16.04
N LEU A 16 13.42 -0.36 14.75
CA LEU A 16 13.28 -1.55 13.93
C LEU A 16 14.62 -2.26 13.68
N ILE A 17 15.68 -1.49 13.43
CA ILE A 17 17.04 -2.00 13.26
C ILE A 17 17.52 -2.64 14.56
N GLU A 18 17.36 -1.93 15.68
CA GLU A 18 17.78 -2.39 17.00
C GLU A 18 17.02 -3.66 17.44
N ALA A 19 15.73 -3.76 17.07
CA ALA A 19 14.92 -4.94 17.34
C ALA A 19 15.25 -6.13 16.43
N ASN A 20 16.08 -5.93 15.40
CA ASN A 20 16.40 -6.89 14.34
C ASN A 20 15.14 -7.60 13.79
N SER A 21 14.06 -6.84 13.63
CA SER A 21 12.75 -7.39 13.29
C SER A 21 12.39 -7.11 11.83
N ARG A 22 11.70 -8.07 11.20
CA ARG A 22 11.22 -7.92 9.83
C ARG A 22 9.86 -7.21 9.82
N ARG A 23 9.61 -6.36 8.82
CA ARG A 23 8.29 -5.72 8.57
C ARG A 23 7.23 -6.70 8.02
N SER A 24 7.00 -7.83 8.70
CA SER A 24 6.10 -8.91 8.26
C SER A 24 4.62 -8.50 8.23
N LEU A 25 4.19 -7.70 9.22
CA LEU A 25 2.81 -7.23 9.31
C LEU A 25 2.44 -6.33 8.14
N ILE A 26 3.29 -5.36 7.81
CA ILE A 26 3.02 -4.44 6.70
C ILE A 26 2.94 -5.20 5.38
N LYS A 27 3.85 -6.15 5.12
CA LYS A 27 3.76 -7.04 3.95
C LYS A 27 2.42 -7.79 3.88
N THR A 28 1.95 -8.32 5.00
CA THR A 28 0.67 -9.02 5.09
C THR A 28 -0.52 -8.10 4.79
N ILE A 29 -0.52 -6.90 5.38
CA ILE A 29 -1.55 -5.87 5.12
C ILE A 29 -1.55 -5.48 3.65
N ARG A 30 -0.38 -5.21 3.04
CA ARG A 30 -0.25 -4.84 1.63
C ARG A 30 -0.80 -5.92 0.70
N LYS A 31 -0.44 -7.19 0.95
CA LYS A 31 -0.97 -8.32 0.17
C LYS A 31 -2.49 -8.40 0.24
N ARG A 32 -3.08 -8.23 1.43
CA ARG A 32 -4.55 -8.22 1.62
C ARG A 32 -5.21 -7.05 0.90
N GLN A 33 -4.67 -5.84 1.04
CA GLN A 33 -5.15 -4.64 0.33
C GLN A 33 -5.12 -4.83 -1.19
N ALA A 34 -4.00 -5.34 -1.72
CA ALA A 34 -3.84 -5.60 -3.15
C ALA A 34 -4.82 -6.65 -3.67
N THR A 35 -5.02 -7.74 -2.91
CA THR A 35 -5.98 -8.79 -3.26
C THR A 35 -7.41 -8.25 -3.32
N PHE A 36 -7.79 -7.45 -2.32
CA PHE A 36 -9.11 -6.82 -2.25
C PHE A 36 -9.35 -5.86 -3.42
N LEU A 37 -8.40 -4.95 -3.70
CA LEU A 37 -8.55 -4.03 -4.83
C LEU A 37 -8.60 -4.75 -6.17
N GLY A 38 -7.77 -5.77 -6.37
CA GLY A 38 -7.85 -6.60 -7.57
C GLY A 38 -9.22 -7.26 -7.75
N HIS A 39 -9.88 -7.66 -6.65
CA HIS A 39 -11.25 -8.17 -6.70
C HIS A 39 -12.25 -7.07 -7.08
N VAL A 40 -12.17 -5.91 -6.41
CA VAL A 40 -13.04 -4.74 -6.65
C VAL A 40 -12.97 -4.31 -8.12
N MET A 41 -11.75 -4.17 -8.66
CA MET A 41 -11.53 -3.68 -10.02
C MET A 41 -12.11 -4.62 -11.10
N ARG A 42 -12.20 -5.93 -10.82
CA ARG A 42 -12.72 -6.92 -11.76
C ARG A 42 -14.23 -7.11 -11.70
N ARG A 43 -14.89 -6.73 -10.61
CA ARG A 43 -16.35 -6.96 -10.43
C ARG A 43 -17.23 -5.84 -10.96
N LYS A 44 -16.68 -4.68 -11.38
CA LYS A 44 -17.40 -3.51 -11.93
C LYS A 44 -18.68 -3.13 -11.14
N LYS A 45 -18.65 -3.30 -9.82
CA LYS A 45 -19.73 -2.95 -8.89
C LYS A 45 -19.56 -1.51 -8.37
N LEU A 46 -20.42 -1.10 -7.43
CA LEU A 46 -20.37 0.23 -6.80
C LEU A 46 -18.98 0.58 -6.24
N GLU A 47 -18.30 -0.38 -5.62
CA GLU A 47 -16.96 -0.18 -5.04
C GLU A 47 -15.93 0.18 -6.11
N HIS A 48 -16.07 -0.38 -7.32
CA HIS A 48 -15.23 -0.02 -8.46
C HIS A 48 -15.45 1.44 -8.84
N LEU A 49 -16.71 1.86 -9.00
CA LEU A 49 -17.07 3.24 -9.33
C LEU A 49 -16.61 4.24 -8.27
N ILE A 50 -16.73 3.91 -6.99
CA ILE A 50 -16.23 4.76 -5.90
C ILE A 50 -14.70 4.87 -5.93
N THR A 51 -14.02 3.79 -6.30
CA THR A 51 -12.55 3.74 -6.34
C THR A 51 -11.97 4.47 -7.56
N THR A 52 -12.60 4.34 -8.72
CA THR A 52 -12.18 4.98 -9.99
C THR A 52 -12.76 6.38 -10.17
N GLY A 53 -13.86 6.68 -9.48
CA GLY A 53 -14.55 7.96 -9.55
C GLY A 53 -13.62 9.13 -9.21
N LYS A 54 -13.51 10.06 -10.16
CA LYS A 54 -12.87 11.35 -9.92
C LYS A 54 -13.80 12.14 -9.00
N ARG A 55 -13.39 12.37 -7.76
CA ARG A 55 -14.09 13.32 -6.87
C ARG A 55 -13.82 14.73 -7.39
N ASP A 56 -14.84 15.38 -7.92
CA ASP A 56 -14.79 16.81 -8.19
C ASP A 56 -14.73 17.57 -6.87
N GLY A 57 -13.74 18.45 -6.74
CA GLY A 57 -13.51 19.24 -5.54
C GLY A 57 -12.04 19.60 -5.31
N LYS A 58 -11.81 20.85 -4.89
CA LYS A 58 -10.49 21.33 -4.46
C LYS A 58 -10.20 20.77 -3.07
N ARG A 59 -9.07 20.08 -2.91
CA ARG A 59 -8.66 19.55 -1.59
C ARG A 59 -8.33 20.70 -0.64
N GLY A 60 -8.67 20.53 0.63
CA GLY A 60 -8.29 21.48 1.69
C GLY A 60 -6.76 21.64 1.83
N ARG A 61 -6.33 22.78 2.37
CA ARG A 61 -4.92 23.05 2.68
C ARG A 61 -4.47 22.17 3.86
N GLY A 62 -3.22 21.68 3.84
CA GLY A 62 -2.63 20.86 4.90
C GLY A 62 -1.96 19.56 4.42
N LYS A 63 -1.37 18.80 5.35
CA LYS A 63 -0.73 17.51 5.05
C LYS A 63 -1.78 16.48 4.62
N GLN A 64 -1.67 15.98 3.40
CA GLN A 64 -2.58 14.96 2.91
C GLN A 64 -2.36 13.64 3.66
N ARG A 65 -3.45 12.99 4.08
CA ARG A 65 -3.41 11.61 4.59
C ARG A 65 -2.93 10.69 3.48
N ALA A 66 -1.98 9.80 3.80
CA ALA A 66 -1.52 8.77 2.88
C ALA A 66 -2.67 7.84 2.54
N LYS A 67 -2.94 7.64 1.25
CA LYS A 67 -4.00 6.72 0.81
C LYS A 67 -3.47 5.30 0.74
N MET A 68 -4.40 4.35 0.81
CA MET A 68 -4.10 2.94 0.51
C MET A 68 -3.38 2.80 -0.83
N MET A 69 -3.87 3.48 -1.88
CA MET A 69 -3.25 3.48 -3.21
C MET A 69 -1.82 4.03 -3.21
N ASP A 70 -1.53 5.09 -2.44
CA ASP A 70 -0.18 5.64 -2.41
C ASP A 70 0.81 4.66 -1.78
N GLY A 71 0.37 3.94 -0.76
CA GLY A 71 1.17 2.89 -0.14
C GLY A 71 1.35 1.65 -1.00
N LEU A 72 0.32 1.26 -1.76
CA LEU A 72 0.42 0.15 -2.73
C LEU A 72 1.35 0.49 -3.88
N LYS A 73 1.25 1.71 -4.44
CA LYS A 73 2.16 2.17 -5.49
C LYS A 73 3.63 2.11 -5.06
N ARG A 74 3.94 2.61 -3.87
CA ARG A 74 5.30 2.50 -3.29
C ARG A 74 5.74 1.05 -3.14
N TRP A 75 4.86 0.19 -2.63
CA TRP A 75 5.17 -1.23 -2.43
C TRP A 75 5.38 -1.99 -3.75
N LEU A 76 4.64 -1.62 -4.80
CA LEU A 76 4.72 -2.20 -6.15
C LEU A 76 5.79 -1.54 -7.03
N GLY A 77 6.44 -0.46 -6.57
CA GLY A 77 7.35 0.32 -7.40
C GLY A 77 6.69 1.05 -8.58
N SER A 78 5.36 1.22 -8.58
CA SER A 78 4.64 1.87 -9.68
C SER A 78 4.51 3.38 -9.45
N GLY A 79 4.89 4.17 -10.47
CA GLY A 79 4.76 5.64 -10.44
C GLY A 79 3.34 6.13 -10.71
N SER A 80 2.50 5.33 -11.38
CA SER A 80 1.21 5.78 -11.90
C SER A 80 0.02 5.04 -11.30
N SER A 81 -0.96 5.81 -10.79
CA SER A 81 -2.21 5.25 -10.28
C SER A 81 -3.05 4.61 -11.38
N THR A 82 -3.00 5.15 -12.61
CA THR A 82 -3.78 4.61 -13.74
C THR A 82 -3.22 3.28 -14.19
N GLU A 83 -1.90 3.17 -14.35
CA GLU A 83 -1.23 1.90 -14.68
C GLU A 83 -1.53 0.82 -13.63
N THR A 84 -1.44 1.18 -12.35
CA THR A 84 -1.76 0.25 -11.26
C THR A 84 -3.22 -0.21 -11.34
N MET A 85 -4.16 0.69 -11.65
CA MET A 85 -5.58 0.35 -11.81
C MET A 85 -5.85 -0.53 -13.04
N THR A 86 -5.18 -0.27 -14.16
CA THR A 86 -5.24 -1.13 -15.35
C THR A 86 -4.71 -2.53 -15.02
N ALA A 87 -3.57 -2.61 -14.34
CA ALA A 87 -2.98 -3.86 -13.90
C ALA A 87 -3.91 -4.72 -13.04
N MET A 88 -4.64 -4.10 -12.09
CA MET A 88 -5.62 -4.78 -11.25
C MET A 88 -6.76 -5.46 -12.04
N GLY A 89 -7.08 -4.95 -13.24
CA GLY A 89 -8.06 -5.55 -14.15
C GLY A 89 -7.57 -6.88 -14.76
N HIS A 90 -6.26 -7.02 -14.96
CA HIS A 90 -5.62 -8.21 -15.53
C HIS A 90 -5.20 -9.19 -14.43
N ARG A 91 -5.96 -10.28 -14.26
CA ARG A 91 -5.77 -11.23 -13.15
C ARG A 91 -4.33 -11.76 -13.00
N GLU A 92 -3.75 -12.23 -14.11
CA GLU A 92 -2.41 -12.85 -14.09
C GLU A 92 -1.31 -11.81 -13.85
N LEU A 93 -1.38 -10.68 -14.56
CA LEU A 93 -0.44 -9.58 -14.36
C LEU A 93 -0.48 -9.05 -12.91
N TRP A 94 -1.69 -8.89 -12.34
CA TRP A 94 -1.84 -8.48 -10.95
C TRP A 94 -1.27 -9.50 -9.96
N ARG A 95 -1.49 -10.80 -10.20
CA ARG A 95 -0.95 -11.86 -9.35
C ARG A 95 0.57 -11.88 -9.38
N ASN A 96 1.17 -11.70 -10.55
CA ASN A 96 2.63 -11.66 -10.73
C ASN A 96 3.23 -10.46 -10.00
N MET A 97 2.66 -9.26 -10.16
CA MET A 97 3.09 -8.05 -9.45
C MET A 97 3.02 -8.20 -7.92
N ILE A 98 1.93 -8.76 -7.38
CA ILE A 98 1.81 -9.02 -5.93
C ILE A 98 2.88 -10.00 -5.46
N THR A 99 3.13 -11.06 -6.25
CA THR A 99 4.10 -12.10 -5.89
C THR A 99 5.52 -11.54 -5.88
N ASP A 100 5.86 -10.75 -6.88
CA ASP A 100 7.14 -10.06 -6.99
C ASP A 100 7.36 -9.06 -5.84
N ALA A 101 6.39 -8.18 -5.60
CA ALA A 101 6.43 -7.22 -4.49
C ALA A 101 6.42 -7.90 -3.10
N SER A 102 5.88 -9.11 -2.98
CA SER A 102 5.96 -9.88 -1.73
C SER A 102 7.38 -10.42 -1.46
N LYS A 103 8.12 -10.75 -2.53
CA LYS A 103 9.51 -11.22 -2.45
C LYS A 103 10.48 -10.05 -2.23
N HIS A 104 10.32 -8.97 -2.99
CA HIS A 104 11.32 -7.89 -3.09
C HIS A 104 10.86 -6.55 -2.53
N GLY A 105 9.55 -6.35 -2.32
CA GLY A 105 9.01 -5.07 -1.88
C GLY A 105 9.41 -4.71 -0.45
N THR A 106 9.81 -3.45 -0.28
CA THR A 106 10.07 -2.85 1.02
C THR A 106 8.72 -2.50 1.67
N GLY A 107 8.49 -3.05 2.87
CA GLY A 107 7.28 -2.79 3.66
C GLY A 107 7.31 -1.42 4.31
#